data_AF-A0A7C7XZ01-F1
#
_entry.id   AF-A0A7C7XZ01-F1
#
_cell.length_a   1.000
_cell.length_b   1.000
_cell.length_c   1.000
_cell.angle_alpha   90.00
_cell.angle_beta   90.00
_cell.angle_gamma   90.00
#
_symmetry.space_group_name_H-M   'P 1'
#
loop_
_entity.id
_entity.type
_entity.pdbx_description
1 polymer ?
#
loop_
_entity_poly.entity_id
_entity_poly.type
_entity_poly.pdbx_seq_one_letter_code
_entity_poly.pdbx_strand_id
1 'polypeptide(L)'
;MSKRTESIDLDANTEEPLGKQEIAALREHFTFLRAHRKDLRLKINANEDLLLNGVREPIHRGVCLHLLGKVERRNVLAATDRLEPAAAAKLLAGVIRFSADIEYVLLFLEKINQSVSPTEATAALSQGLQRIEFEKVSSAQMRRVLQLIAELFGEDDRPALLLGLLESPSFRAAFDKSMSDLPEALSRLVVPLRAAQAVILHGKENTFDSQALSDGVNLLLSMDSKILLRHSVAMRDRLFQFGIQCCSDHRVHDRLKMLWRNFPSADPTYGDRGVALARHLIAAKADAEARLILEALVRDHSSSGTPARWLALLDAERLDRIALLDDGVEATDQHTRRKGVWLETLQPVWIQIASLDAVARHEETSRILNDLAIPGVAAILESGTTQNSEPYFVVSNSGESLARILREPQEIGLALRICHEAVGLLSALAAVGIELPDVEPGRFVLESSGALLLIDVTGATRIEPEPAGGSHFELARSFCKVVLEQARRQIVPASVRLLVSDSKTCSELTTGFARERERAR
;
A
#
# COMPACT_ATOMS: atom_id res chain seq x y z
N MET A 1 -26.65 21.69 -16.08
CA MET A 1 -28.04 21.21 -16.12
C MET A 1 -28.41 20.92 -17.56
N SER A 2 -28.08 19.72 -18.06
CA SER A 2 -28.41 19.31 -19.42
C SER A 2 -29.84 18.75 -19.40
N LYS A 3 -30.71 19.22 -20.30
CA LYS A 3 -32.07 18.69 -20.46
C LYS A 3 -31.95 17.18 -20.64
N ARG A 4 -32.43 16.38 -19.67
CA ARG A 4 -32.79 14.99 -19.94
C ARG A 4 -33.77 15.05 -21.11
N THR A 5 -33.34 14.66 -22.30
CA THR A 5 -34.28 14.28 -23.35
C THR A 5 -34.87 12.97 -22.84
N GLU A 6 -35.95 13.09 -22.06
CA GLU A 6 -36.63 11.95 -21.47
C GLU A 6 -37.01 11.00 -22.60
N SER A 7 -36.59 9.75 -22.42
CA SER A 7 -36.89 8.63 -23.31
C SER A 7 -38.39 8.39 -23.27
N ILE A 8 -38.97 8.03 -24.42
CA ILE A 8 -40.29 7.40 -24.44
C ILE A 8 -40.20 6.17 -23.54
N ASP A 9 -41.15 6.00 -22.63
CA ASP A 9 -41.26 4.76 -21.87
C ASP A 9 -41.74 3.65 -22.81
N LEU A 10 -40.80 2.78 -23.19
CA LEU A 10 -41.02 1.67 -24.11
C LEU A 10 -41.75 0.50 -23.42
N ASP A 11 -41.81 0.49 -22.08
CA ASP A 11 -42.42 -0.56 -21.26
C ASP A 11 -43.82 -0.16 -20.73
N ALA A 12 -44.23 1.10 -20.94
CA ALA A 12 -45.56 1.59 -20.58
C ALA A 12 -46.69 0.95 -21.41
N ASN A 13 -47.87 0.80 -20.81
CA ASN A 13 -49.02 0.14 -21.44
C ASN A 13 -49.41 0.86 -22.75
N THR A 14 -49.57 0.10 -23.83
CA THR A 14 -49.85 0.61 -25.18
C THR A 14 -51.16 1.40 -25.31
N GLU A 15 -52.06 1.24 -24.34
CA GLU A 15 -53.35 1.96 -24.26
C GLU A 15 -53.28 3.26 -23.46
N GLU A 16 -52.18 3.52 -22.76
CA GLU A 16 -52.01 4.73 -21.95
C GLU A 16 -51.72 5.94 -22.84
N PRO A 17 -52.43 7.08 -22.64
CA PRO A 17 -52.26 8.26 -23.48
C PRO A 17 -50.86 8.86 -23.31
N LEU A 18 -50.29 9.33 -24.43
CA LEU A 18 -48.96 9.96 -24.45
C LEU A 18 -49.00 11.34 -23.79
N GLY A 19 -48.03 11.61 -22.91
CA GLY A 19 -47.83 12.93 -22.33
C GLY A 19 -47.33 13.95 -23.36
N LYS A 20 -47.51 15.26 -23.07
CA LYS A 20 -47.08 16.34 -23.97
C LYS A 20 -45.58 16.30 -24.33
N GLN A 21 -44.75 15.82 -23.40
CA GLN A 21 -43.30 15.70 -23.60
C GLN A 21 -42.94 14.50 -24.48
N GLU A 22 -43.64 13.36 -24.33
CA GLU A 22 -43.45 12.18 -25.18
C GLU A 22 -43.87 12.46 -26.63
N ILE A 23 -44.95 13.22 -26.83
CA ILE A 23 -45.38 13.66 -28.17
C ILE A 23 -44.30 14.53 -28.81
N ALA A 24 -43.66 15.43 -28.06
CA ALA A 24 -42.56 16.25 -28.57
C ALA A 24 -41.34 15.39 -28.96
N ALA A 25 -40.96 14.42 -28.13
CA ALA A 25 -39.86 13.49 -28.42
C ALA A 25 -40.15 12.62 -29.66
N LEU A 26 -41.38 12.10 -29.78
CA LEU A 26 -41.83 11.31 -30.92
C LEU A 26 -41.77 12.10 -32.24
N ARG A 27 -42.13 13.40 -32.22
CA ARG A 27 -41.99 14.27 -33.40
C ARG A 27 -40.55 14.40 -33.86
N GLU A 28 -39.60 14.54 -32.94
CA GLU A 28 -38.18 14.58 -33.27
C GLU A 28 -37.71 13.24 -33.86
N HIS A 29 -38.14 12.12 -33.28
CA HIS A 29 -37.78 10.78 -33.78
C HIS A 29 -38.36 10.52 -35.16
N PHE A 30 -39.60 10.93 -35.42
CA PHE A 30 -40.23 10.78 -36.74
C PHE A 30 -39.60 11.69 -37.79
N THR A 31 -39.18 12.89 -37.41
CA THR A 31 -38.38 13.77 -38.29
C THR A 31 -37.07 13.09 -38.68
N PHE A 32 -36.39 12.44 -37.72
CA PHE A 32 -35.20 11.64 -37.98
C PHE A 32 -35.47 10.45 -38.92
N LEU A 33 -36.52 9.66 -38.66
CA LEU A 33 -36.88 8.52 -39.51
C LEU A 33 -37.23 8.94 -40.93
N ARG A 34 -37.86 10.10 -41.11
CA ARG A 34 -38.13 10.70 -42.42
C ARG A 34 -36.83 11.01 -43.16
N ALA A 35 -35.87 11.65 -42.50
CA ALA A 35 -34.59 12.01 -43.10
C ALA A 35 -33.77 10.77 -43.54
N HIS A 36 -33.86 9.67 -42.77
CA HIS A 36 -33.07 8.46 -43.01
C HIS A 36 -33.86 7.26 -43.57
N ARG A 37 -35.07 7.50 -44.09
CA ARG A 37 -35.97 6.45 -44.60
C ARG A 37 -35.31 5.54 -45.63
N LYS A 38 -34.54 6.13 -46.55
CA LYS A 38 -33.84 5.40 -47.64
C LYS A 38 -32.68 4.58 -47.10
N ASP A 39 -31.90 5.15 -46.18
CA ASP A 39 -30.72 4.51 -45.60
C ASP A 39 -31.13 3.27 -44.79
N LEU A 40 -32.19 3.40 -43.99
CA LEU A 40 -32.76 2.37 -43.12
C LEU A 40 -33.73 1.41 -43.83
N ARG A 41 -34.02 1.63 -45.12
CA ARG A 41 -34.94 0.80 -45.94
C ARG A 41 -36.32 0.58 -45.29
N LEU A 42 -36.87 1.60 -44.65
CA LEU A 42 -38.13 1.51 -43.91
C LEU A 42 -39.33 1.29 -44.85
N LYS A 43 -40.13 0.24 -44.56
CA LYS A 43 -41.39 -0.05 -45.25
C LYS A 43 -42.57 0.55 -44.47
N ILE A 44 -43.16 1.60 -45.02
CA ILE A 44 -44.09 2.49 -44.34
C ILE A 44 -45.44 2.48 -45.06
N ASN A 45 -46.54 2.35 -44.31
CA ASN A 45 -47.90 2.45 -44.86
C ASN A 45 -48.38 3.90 -44.93
N ALA A 46 -49.52 4.16 -45.58
CA ALA A 46 -50.05 5.52 -45.76
C ALA A 46 -50.29 6.26 -44.43
N ASN A 47 -50.72 5.56 -43.38
CA ASN A 47 -51.01 6.17 -42.08
C ASN A 47 -49.75 6.56 -41.31
N GLU A 48 -48.70 5.73 -41.39
CA GLU A 48 -47.39 6.02 -40.81
C GLU A 48 -46.66 7.12 -41.60
N ASP A 49 -46.88 7.21 -42.91
CA ASP A 49 -46.32 8.28 -43.75
C ASP A 49 -46.87 9.67 -43.32
N LEU A 50 -48.15 9.74 -42.92
CA LEU A 50 -48.74 10.95 -42.34
C LEU A 50 -48.10 11.34 -40.99
N LEU A 51 -47.70 10.36 -40.18
CA LEU A 51 -47.00 10.59 -38.92
C LEU A 51 -45.56 11.09 -39.17
N LEU A 52 -44.83 10.46 -40.10
CA LEU A 52 -43.47 10.88 -40.45
C LEU A 52 -43.39 12.27 -41.07
N ASN A 53 -44.40 12.65 -41.86
CA ASN A 53 -44.45 13.96 -42.49
C ASN A 53 -44.96 15.07 -41.55
N GLY A 54 -45.37 14.72 -40.32
CA GLY A 54 -45.91 15.67 -39.34
C GLY A 54 -47.33 16.16 -39.64
N VAL A 55 -48.03 15.50 -40.58
CA VAL A 55 -49.43 15.81 -40.92
C VAL A 55 -50.39 15.30 -39.86
N ARG A 56 -50.04 14.18 -39.20
CA ARG A 56 -50.79 13.59 -38.09
C ARG A 56 -49.96 13.64 -36.80
N GLU A 57 -50.60 13.98 -35.68
CA GLU A 57 -49.95 13.98 -34.37
C GLU A 57 -49.75 12.55 -33.81
N PRO A 58 -48.61 12.27 -33.13
CA PRO A 58 -48.33 10.97 -32.54
C PRO A 58 -49.07 10.80 -31.21
N ILE A 59 -50.37 10.50 -31.28
CA ILE A 59 -51.25 10.40 -30.09
C ILE A 59 -51.46 8.95 -29.61
N HIS A 60 -51.22 7.95 -30.46
CA HIS A 60 -51.43 6.54 -30.12
C HIS A 60 -50.09 5.85 -29.84
N ARG A 61 -49.82 5.48 -28.58
CA ARG A 61 -48.55 4.86 -28.15
C ARG A 61 -48.23 3.61 -28.95
N GLY A 62 -49.15 2.65 -29.06
CA GLY A 62 -48.91 1.40 -29.80
C GLY A 62 -48.51 1.59 -31.27
N VAL A 63 -49.14 2.55 -31.98
CA VAL A 63 -48.79 2.85 -33.39
C VAL A 63 -47.42 3.50 -33.48
N CYS A 64 -47.09 4.39 -32.54
CA CYS A 64 -45.80 5.08 -32.51
C CYS A 64 -44.66 4.10 -32.18
N LEU A 65 -44.85 3.23 -31.20
CA LEU A 65 -43.89 2.17 -30.86
C LEU A 65 -43.72 1.17 -31.99
N HIS A 66 -44.81 0.78 -32.68
CA HIS A 66 -44.73 -0.07 -33.86
C HIS A 66 -43.86 0.55 -34.96
N LEU A 67 -44.03 1.85 -35.23
CA LEU A 67 -43.25 2.56 -36.24
C LEU A 67 -41.76 2.64 -35.88
N LEU A 68 -41.43 2.90 -34.61
CA LEU A 68 -40.05 2.85 -34.12
C LEU A 68 -39.47 1.42 -34.22
N GLY A 69 -40.28 0.40 -33.93
CA GLY A 69 -39.91 -1.02 -34.03
C GLY A 69 -39.63 -1.52 -35.46
N LYS A 70 -40.01 -0.77 -36.50
CA LYS A 70 -39.62 -1.07 -37.89
C LYS A 70 -38.15 -0.76 -38.20
N VAL A 71 -37.44 -0.10 -37.29
CA VAL A 71 -35.99 0.10 -37.40
C VAL A 71 -35.30 -1.22 -37.04
N GLU A 72 -35.13 -2.07 -38.05
CA GLU A 72 -34.51 -3.38 -37.88
C GLU A 72 -32.98 -3.30 -37.76
N ARG A 73 -32.42 -4.09 -36.84
CA ARG A 73 -30.97 -4.19 -36.59
C ARG A 73 -30.14 -4.42 -37.84
N ARG A 74 -30.55 -5.36 -38.68
CA ARG A 74 -29.85 -5.66 -39.94
C ARG A 74 -29.72 -4.44 -40.85
N ASN A 75 -30.76 -3.59 -40.91
CA ASN A 75 -30.78 -2.43 -41.79
C ASN A 75 -29.95 -1.27 -41.22
N VAL A 76 -29.94 -1.10 -39.89
CA VAL A 76 -29.06 -0.14 -39.22
C VAL A 76 -27.59 -0.49 -39.47
N LEU A 77 -27.18 -1.74 -39.19
CA LEU A 77 -25.80 -2.19 -39.39
C LEU A 77 -25.36 -2.06 -40.85
N ALA A 78 -26.21 -2.50 -41.79
CA ALA A 78 -25.90 -2.37 -43.22
C ALA A 78 -25.86 -0.92 -43.69
N ALA A 79 -26.60 0.01 -43.06
CA ALA A 79 -26.50 1.43 -43.36
C ALA A 79 -25.20 2.03 -42.84
N THR A 80 -24.80 1.69 -41.61
CA THR A 80 -23.56 2.20 -40.99
C THR A 80 -22.29 1.72 -41.67
N ASP A 81 -22.30 0.53 -42.28
CA ASP A 81 -21.17 0.01 -43.05
C ASP A 81 -20.99 0.72 -44.40
N ARG A 82 -22.07 1.29 -44.95
CA ARG A 82 -22.06 2.00 -46.24
C ARG A 82 -21.74 3.49 -46.10
N LEU A 83 -21.91 4.06 -44.91
CA LEU A 83 -21.76 5.48 -44.65
C LEU A 83 -20.34 5.80 -44.16
N GLU A 84 -19.85 6.98 -44.50
CA GLU A 84 -18.63 7.53 -43.92
C GLU A 84 -18.75 7.63 -42.38
N PRO A 85 -17.65 7.47 -41.63
CA PRO A 85 -17.68 7.40 -40.16
C PRO A 85 -18.49 8.52 -39.48
N ALA A 86 -18.35 9.77 -39.92
CA ALA A 86 -19.10 10.90 -39.37
C ALA A 86 -20.62 10.83 -39.66
N ALA A 87 -21.01 10.34 -40.84
CA ALA A 87 -22.41 10.16 -41.22
C ALA A 87 -23.03 8.95 -40.51
N ALA A 88 -22.28 7.86 -40.36
CA ALA A 88 -22.68 6.70 -39.58
C ALA A 88 -22.89 7.05 -38.10
N ALA A 89 -21.99 7.85 -37.51
CA ALA A 89 -22.12 8.34 -36.14
C ALA A 89 -23.40 9.18 -35.96
N LYS A 90 -23.72 10.09 -36.90
CA LYS A 90 -24.97 10.89 -36.87
C LYS A 90 -26.22 10.02 -36.97
N LEU A 91 -26.21 9.00 -37.84
CA LEU A 91 -27.31 8.05 -37.96
C LEU A 91 -27.53 7.30 -36.64
N LEU A 92 -26.45 6.74 -36.07
CA LEU A 92 -26.50 5.98 -34.83
C LEU A 92 -26.91 6.85 -33.63
N ALA A 93 -26.45 8.11 -33.57
CA ALA A 93 -26.87 9.08 -32.55
C ALA A 93 -28.40 9.33 -32.57
N GLY A 94 -29.05 9.19 -33.73
CA GLY A 94 -30.50 9.27 -33.84
C GLY A 94 -31.18 7.98 -33.40
N VAL A 95 -30.65 6.82 -33.78
CA VAL A 95 -31.19 5.49 -33.41
C VAL A 95 -31.13 5.24 -31.90
N ILE A 96 -30.02 5.59 -31.24
CA ILE A 96 -29.83 5.40 -29.78
C ILE A 96 -30.82 6.23 -28.94
N ARG A 97 -31.45 7.26 -29.51
CA ARG A 97 -32.46 8.07 -28.77
C ARG A 97 -33.70 7.27 -28.41
N PHE A 98 -34.03 6.25 -29.21
CA PHE A 98 -35.24 5.44 -29.05
C PHE A 98 -34.99 3.93 -29.05
N SER A 99 -33.73 3.50 -29.11
CA SER A 99 -33.33 2.09 -28.97
C SER A 99 -32.19 1.98 -27.95
N ALA A 100 -32.41 1.17 -26.91
CA ALA A 100 -31.43 0.92 -25.85
C ALA A 100 -30.46 -0.24 -26.15
N ASP A 101 -30.45 -0.75 -27.39
CA ASP A 101 -29.54 -1.83 -27.80
C ASP A 101 -28.07 -1.37 -27.69
N ILE A 102 -27.32 -2.03 -26.82
CA ILE A 102 -25.90 -1.76 -26.56
C ILE A 102 -25.05 -1.87 -27.83
N GLU A 103 -25.42 -2.70 -28.80
CA GLU A 103 -24.63 -2.82 -30.03
C GLU A 103 -24.64 -1.53 -30.84
N TYR A 104 -25.77 -0.81 -30.88
CA TYR A 104 -25.81 0.49 -31.54
C TYR A 104 -24.95 1.51 -30.79
N VAL A 105 -24.96 1.46 -29.46
CA VAL A 105 -24.10 2.32 -28.64
C VAL A 105 -22.63 2.01 -28.90
N LEU A 106 -22.21 0.75 -28.89
CA LEU A 106 -20.84 0.34 -29.19
C LEU A 106 -20.41 0.79 -30.58
N LEU A 107 -21.23 0.54 -31.59
CA LEU A 107 -20.92 0.94 -32.96
C LEU A 107 -20.87 2.47 -33.11
N PHE A 108 -21.73 3.20 -32.39
CA PHE A 108 -21.70 4.67 -32.37
C PHE A 108 -20.37 5.19 -31.83
N LEU A 109 -19.91 4.63 -30.71
CA LEU A 109 -18.65 5.00 -30.09
C LEU A 109 -17.46 4.68 -31.00
N GLU A 110 -17.47 3.54 -31.69
CA GLU A 110 -16.46 3.18 -32.68
C GLU A 110 -16.42 4.16 -33.84
N LYS A 111 -17.59 4.52 -34.40
CA LYS A 111 -17.67 5.47 -35.53
C LYS A 111 -17.30 6.88 -35.13
N ILE A 112 -17.55 7.28 -33.88
CA ILE A 112 -17.07 8.56 -33.34
C ILE A 112 -15.54 8.57 -33.20
N ASN A 113 -14.95 7.50 -32.65
CA ASN A 113 -13.50 7.38 -32.53
C ASN A 113 -12.81 7.54 -33.90
N GLN A 114 -13.44 7.05 -34.97
CA GLN A 114 -12.94 7.13 -36.35
C GLN A 114 -13.19 8.49 -37.03
N SER A 115 -14.04 9.37 -36.50
CA SER A 115 -14.57 10.53 -37.25
C SER A 115 -14.34 11.90 -36.64
N VAL A 116 -13.95 12.00 -35.38
CA VAL A 116 -13.97 13.28 -34.65
C VAL A 116 -12.69 13.51 -33.84
N SER A 117 -12.43 14.77 -33.48
CA SER A 117 -11.39 15.12 -32.51
C SER A 117 -11.63 14.43 -31.15
N PRO A 118 -10.58 14.08 -30.39
CA PRO A 118 -10.69 13.37 -29.11
C PRO A 118 -11.65 14.01 -28.08
N THR A 119 -11.75 15.34 -28.09
CA THR A 119 -12.58 16.11 -27.15
C THR A 119 -14.08 15.92 -27.41
N GLU A 120 -14.50 15.92 -28.68
CA GLU A 120 -15.90 15.68 -29.05
C GLU A 120 -16.27 14.20 -28.85
N ALA A 121 -15.32 13.29 -29.09
CA ALA A 121 -15.48 11.87 -28.85
C ALA A 121 -15.76 11.54 -27.38
N THR A 122 -15.05 12.21 -26.48
CA THR A 122 -15.23 12.12 -25.02
C THR A 122 -16.64 12.53 -24.57
N ALA A 123 -17.15 13.64 -25.09
CA ALA A 123 -18.49 14.14 -24.75
C ALA A 123 -19.58 13.20 -25.24
N ALA A 124 -19.45 12.68 -26.46
CA ALA A 124 -20.38 11.73 -27.04
C ALA A 124 -20.33 10.36 -26.33
N LEU A 125 -19.16 9.92 -25.88
CA LEU A 125 -19.00 8.71 -25.07
C LEU A 125 -19.72 8.82 -23.72
N SER A 126 -19.57 9.95 -23.03
CA SER A 126 -20.29 10.19 -21.77
C SER A 126 -21.81 10.10 -21.95
N GLN A 127 -22.34 10.59 -23.07
CA GLN A 127 -23.77 10.47 -23.40
C GLN A 127 -24.18 9.03 -23.78
N GLY A 128 -23.34 8.33 -24.54
CA GLY A 128 -23.56 6.93 -24.92
C GLY A 128 -23.59 5.99 -23.71
N LEU A 129 -22.63 6.13 -22.79
CA LEU A 129 -22.55 5.31 -21.58
C LEU A 129 -23.77 5.46 -20.67
N GLN A 130 -24.36 6.67 -20.60
CA GLN A 130 -25.59 6.91 -19.83
C GLN A 130 -26.81 6.17 -20.37
N ARG A 131 -26.76 5.70 -21.62
CA ARG A 131 -27.87 5.00 -22.29
C ARG A 131 -27.74 3.47 -22.22
N ILE A 132 -26.61 2.95 -21.73
CA ILE A 132 -26.39 1.50 -21.66
C ILE A 132 -27.12 0.93 -20.43
N GLU A 133 -27.98 -0.05 -20.68
CA GLU A 133 -28.57 -0.88 -19.63
C GLU A 133 -27.58 -1.97 -19.19
N PHE A 134 -26.65 -1.61 -18.30
CA PHE A 134 -25.55 -2.50 -17.87
C PHE A 134 -26.01 -3.85 -17.28
N GLU A 135 -27.25 -3.96 -16.78
CA GLU A 135 -27.81 -5.22 -16.28
C GLU A 135 -27.93 -6.31 -17.35
N LYS A 136 -28.10 -5.92 -18.62
CA LYS A 136 -28.28 -6.82 -19.76
C LYS A 136 -27.00 -7.04 -20.57
N VAL A 137 -25.88 -6.48 -20.12
CA VAL A 137 -24.60 -6.49 -20.85
C VAL A 137 -23.85 -7.81 -20.61
N SER A 138 -23.44 -8.46 -21.70
CA SER A 138 -22.58 -9.66 -21.65
C SER A 138 -21.12 -9.29 -21.35
N SER A 139 -20.33 -10.25 -20.84
CA SER A 139 -18.90 -10.03 -20.57
C SER A 139 -18.10 -9.60 -21.80
N ALA A 140 -18.45 -10.10 -22.99
CA ALA A 140 -17.81 -9.71 -24.25
C ALA A 140 -18.11 -8.25 -24.61
N GLN A 141 -19.37 -7.81 -24.48
CA GLN A 141 -19.75 -6.42 -24.69
C GLN A 141 -19.09 -5.49 -23.67
N MET A 142 -19.04 -5.90 -22.39
CA MET A 142 -18.38 -5.13 -21.34
C MET A 142 -16.89 -4.93 -21.64
N ARG A 143 -16.19 -5.99 -22.07
CA ARG A 143 -14.80 -5.90 -22.51
C ARG A 143 -14.62 -4.89 -23.64
N ARG A 144 -15.54 -4.88 -24.63
CA ARG A 144 -15.48 -3.92 -25.73
C ARG A 144 -15.70 -2.48 -25.26
N VAL A 145 -16.62 -2.25 -24.32
CA VAL A 145 -16.80 -0.93 -23.68
C VAL A 145 -15.49 -0.47 -23.01
N LEU A 146 -14.87 -1.32 -22.20
CA LEU A 146 -13.62 -0.99 -21.51
C LEU A 146 -12.47 -0.72 -22.47
N GLN A 147 -12.38 -1.49 -23.56
CA GLN A 147 -11.40 -1.26 -24.61
C GLN A 147 -11.59 0.09 -25.28
N LEU A 148 -12.83 0.45 -25.64
CA LEU A 148 -13.13 1.75 -26.23
C LEU A 148 -12.80 2.91 -25.28
N ILE A 149 -13.04 2.76 -23.98
CA ILE A 149 -12.60 3.73 -22.97
C ILE A 149 -11.07 3.87 -22.97
N ALA A 150 -10.34 2.76 -23.01
CA ALA A 150 -8.88 2.80 -23.06
C ALA A 150 -8.35 3.44 -24.36
N GLU A 151 -9.01 3.20 -25.50
CA GLU A 151 -8.63 3.79 -26.79
C GLU A 151 -8.92 5.29 -26.86
N LEU A 152 -10.02 5.76 -26.26
CA LEU A 152 -10.50 7.13 -26.39
C LEU A 152 -9.91 8.12 -25.37
N PHE A 153 -9.53 7.63 -24.19
CA PHE A 153 -8.99 8.50 -23.13
C PHE A 153 -7.49 8.32 -22.96
N GLY A 154 -6.80 9.40 -22.63
CA GLY A 154 -5.39 9.36 -22.22
C GLY A 154 -5.21 8.64 -20.89
N GLU A 155 -4.00 8.18 -20.61
CA GLU A 155 -3.67 7.43 -19.38
C GLU A 155 -4.01 8.21 -18.11
N ASP A 156 -3.88 9.53 -18.12
CA ASP A 156 -4.15 10.40 -16.98
C ASP A 156 -5.66 10.56 -16.67
N ASP A 157 -6.52 10.47 -17.69
CA ASP A 157 -7.97 10.72 -17.55
C ASP A 157 -8.77 9.43 -17.25
N ARG A 158 -8.26 8.27 -17.69
CA ARG A 158 -8.94 6.97 -17.54
C ARG A 158 -9.32 6.63 -16.09
N PRO A 159 -8.45 6.81 -15.08
CA PRO A 159 -8.77 6.44 -13.71
C PRO A 159 -9.99 7.16 -13.16
N ALA A 160 -10.09 8.48 -13.39
CA ALA A 160 -11.17 9.30 -12.83
C ALA A 160 -12.51 8.94 -13.48
N LEU A 161 -12.52 8.71 -14.79
CA LEU A 161 -13.70 8.28 -15.52
C LEU A 161 -14.19 6.90 -15.04
N LEU A 162 -13.29 5.91 -15.01
CA LEU A 162 -13.64 4.54 -14.63
C LEU A 162 -14.17 4.49 -13.18
N LEU A 163 -13.55 5.25 -12.28
CA LEU A 163 -14.04 5.38 -10.90
C LEU A 163 -15.46 5.96 -10.86
N GLY A 164 -15.73 7.01 -11.65
CA GLY A 164 -17.07 7.59 -11.78
C GLY A 164 -18.11 6.60 -12.32
N LEU A 165 -17.73 5.72 -13.25
CA LEU A 165 -18.61 4.67 -13.78
C LEU A 165 -18.85 3.55 -12.75
N LEU A 166 -17.83 3.18 -11.99
CA LEU A 166 -17.92 2.14 -10.95
C LEU A 166 -18.86 2.52 -9.81
N GLU A 167 -19.17 3.80 -9.61
CA GLU A 167 -20.21 4.24 -8.65
C GLU A 167 -21.62 3.76 -9.05
N SER A 168 -21.86 3.46 -10.34
CA SER A 168 -23.11 2.85 -10.78
C SER A 168 -23.17 1.38 -10.38
N PRO A 169 -24.19 0.94 -9.60
CA PRO A 169 -24.31 -0.45 -9.18
C PRO A 169 -24.42 -1.43 -10.36
N SER A 170 -25.14 -1.04 -11.43
CA SER A 170 -25.33 -1.88 -12.61
C SER A 170 -24.04 -2.01 -13.43
N PHE A 171 -23.29 -0.93 -13.60
CA PHE A 171 -21.96 -0.96 -14.23
C PHE A 171 -21.01 -1.84 -13.43
N ARG A 172 -20.97 -1.65 -12.11
CA ARG A 172 -20.10 -2.44 -11.22
C ARG A 172 -20.43 -3.93 -11.27
N ALA A 173 -21.71 -4.30 -11.27
CA ALA A 173 -22.12 -5.70 -11.39
C ALA A 173 -21.74 -6.32 -12.75
N ALA A 174 -21.91 -5.58 -13.85
CA ALA A 174 -21.47 -6.01 -15.17
C ALA A 174 -19.94 -6.14 -15.24
N PHE A 175 -19.23 -5.20 -14.62
CA PHE A 175 -17.79 -5.21 -14.50
C PHE A 175 -17.28 -6.44 -13.75
N ASP A 176 -17.78 -6.68 -12.54
CA ASP A 176 -17.36 -7.79 -11.67
C ASP A 176 -17.57 -9.16 -12.37
N LYS A 177 -18.65 -9.32 -13.14
CA LYS A 177 -18.91 -10.52 -13.97
C LYS A 177 -17.90 -10.72 -15.11
N SER A 178 -17.30 -9.63 -15.60
CA SER A 178 -16.39 -9.65 -16.75
C SER A 178 -14.91 -9.77 -16.36
N MET A 179 -14.57 -9.61 -15.07
CA MET A 179 -13.20 -9.51 -14.58
C MET A 179 -12.32 -10.70 -14.94
N SER A 180 -12.84 -11.94 -14.88
CA SER A 180 -12.04 -13.15 -15.13
C SER A 180 -11.51 -13.25 -16.55
N ASP A 181 -12.17 -12.58 -17.50
CA ASP A 181 -11.91 -12.74 -18.92
C ASP A 181 -11.31 -11.47 -19.54
N LEU A 182 -10.84 -10.52 -18.73
CA LEU A 182 -10.25 -9.28 -19.25
C LEU A 182 -8.86 -9.52 -19.85
N PRO A 183 -8.54 -8.91 -21.01
CA PRO A 183 -7.17 -8.84 -21.52
C PRO A 183 -6.24 -8.21 -20.49
N GLU A 184 -4.98 -8.65 -20.46
CA GLU A 184 -4.01 -8.22 -19.45
C GLU A 184 -3.82 -6.69 -19.38
N ALA A 185 -3.80 -6.02 -20.53
CA ALA A 185 -3.68 -4.57 -20.59
C ALA A 185 -4.84 -3.84 -19.88
N LEU A 186 -6.05 -4.39 -19.95
CA LEU A 186 -7.22 -3.84 -19.26
C LEU A 186 -7.27 -4.27 -17.80
N SER A 187 -6.88 -5.52 -17.49
CA SER A 187 -6.90 -6.01 -16.11
C SER A 187 -5.97 -5.18 -15.20
N ARG A 188 -4.78 -4.81 -15.69
CA ARG A 188 -3.82 -3.94 -15.00
C ARG A 188 -4.37 -2.55 -14.65
N LEU A 189 -5.36 -2.06 -15.38
CA LEU A 189 -5.98 -0.77 -15.10
C LEU A 189 -7.20 -0.92 -14.18
N VAL A 190 -8.11 -1.82 -14.52
CA VAL A 190 -9.45 -1.80 -13.93
C VAL A 190 -9.57 -2.63 -12.65
N VAL A 191 -8.78 -3.70 -12.50
CA VAL A 191 -8.76 -4.48 -11.25
C VAL A 191 -8.22 -3.64 -10.08
N PRO A 192 -7.10 -2.90 -10.22
CA PRO A 192 -6.63 -2.03 -9.15
C PRO A 192 -7.62 -0.93 -8.76
N LEU A 193 -8.27 -0.29 -9.73
CA LEU A 193 -9.30 0.73 -9.46
C LEU A 193 -10.50 0.14 -8.73
N ARG A 194 -10.91 -1.10 -9.07
CA ARG A 194 -12.00 -1.79 -8.40
C ARG A 194 -11.67 -2.14 -6.95
N ALA A 195 -10.42 -2.55 -6.68
CA ALA A 195 -9.91 -2.80 -5.34
C ALA A 195 -9.89 -1.52 -4.50
N ALA A 196 -9.33 -0.44 -5.06
CA ALA A 196 -9.30 0.87 -4.41
C ALA A 196 -10.71 1.43 -4.17
N GLN A 197 -11.66 1.24 -5.09
CA GLN A 197 -13.06 1.62 -4.88
C GLN A 197 -13.66 0.87 -3.67
N ALA A 198 -13.48 -0.44 -3.61
CA ALA A 198 -14.03 -1.24 -2.51
C ALA A 198 -13.49 -0.81 -1.15
N VAL A 199 -12.16 -0.69 -1.04
CA VAL A 199 -11.46 -0.48 0.23
C VAL A 199 -11.40 1.00 0.60
N ILE A 200 -10.98 1.87 -0.32
CA ILE A 200 -10.73 3.29 -0.04
C ILE A 200 -12.03 4.09 -0.09
N LEU A 201 -12.83 3.94 -1.15
CA LEU A 201 -14.07 4.73 -1.29
C LEU A 201 -15.16 4.19 -0.36
N HIS A 202 -15.37 2.87 -0.35
CA HIS A 202 -16.47 2.27 0.40
C HIS A 202 -16.09 1.69 1.77
N GLY A 203 -14.81 1.60 2.13
CA GLY A 203 -14.39 1.12 3.45
C GLY A 203 -14.62 -0.36 3.69
N LYS A 204 -14.68 -1.19 2.64
CA LYS A 204 -14.84 -2.65 2.76
C LYS A 204 -13.51 -3.32 3.07
N GLU A 205 -13.57 -4.54 3.60
CA GLU A 205 -12.38 -5.39 3.76
C GLU A 205 -11.74 -5.69 2.40
N ASN A 206 -10.41 -5.81 2.40
CA ASN A 206 -9.68 -6.14 1.18
C ASN A 206 -9.87 -7.62 0.84
N THR A 207 -10.66 -7.87 -0.20
CA THR A 207 -10.87 -9.21 -0.79
C THR A 207 -10.05 -9.42 -2.07
N PHE A 208 -9.29 -8.40 -2.46
CA PHE A 208 -8.41 -8.41 -3.63
C PHE A 208 -6.98 -8.69 -3.19
N ASP A 209 -6.11 -9.00 -4.16
CA ASP A 209 -4.68 -9.09 -3.94
C ASP A 209 -4.10 -7.75 -3.42
N SER A 210 -3.13 -7.83 -2.50
CA SER A 210 -2.52 -6.65 -1.87
C SER A 210 -1.81 -5.75 -2.88
N GLN A 211 -1.19 -6.32 -3.93
CA GLN A 211 -0.55 -5.54 -4.97
C GLN A 211 -1.59 -4.79 -5.80
N ALA A 212 -2.72 -5.43 -6.12
CA ALA A 212 -3.80 -4.77 -6.85
C ALA A 212 -4.35 -3.55 -6.08
N LEU A 213 -4.49 -3.65 -4.75
CA LEU A 213 -4.88 -2.49 -3.93
C LEU A 213 -3.81 -1.39 -3.94
N SER A 214 -2.54 -1.75 -3.80
CA SER A 214 -1.41 -0.80 -3.86
C SER A 214 -1.39 -0.03 -5.18
N ASP A 215 -1.50 -0.74 -6.31
CA ASP A 215 -1.56 -0.13 -7.65
C ASP A 215 -2.79 0.78 -7.79
N GLY A 216 -3.91 0.39 -7.20
CA GLY A 216 -5.15 1.19 -7.20
C GLY A 216 -5.01 2.47 -6.40
N VAL A 217 -4.34 2.41 -5.25
CA VAL A 217 -4.02 3.58 -4.42
C VAL A 217 -3.09 4.54 -5.17
N ASN A 218 -2.07 4.01 -5.86
CA ASN A 218 -1.20 4.81 -6.74
C ASN A 218 -2.01 5.53 -7.84
N LEU A 219 -2.93 4.84 -8.51
CA LEU A 219 -3.80 5.43 -9.53
C LEU A 219 -4.75 6.50 -8.97
N LEU A 220 -5.22 6.34 -7.72
CA LEU A 220 -6.02 7.39 -7.07
C LEU A 220 -5.14 8.61 -6.74
N LEU A 221 -3.93 8.40 -6.22
CA LEU A 221 -3.01 9.49 -5.86
C LEU A 221 -2.45 10.23 -7.08
N SER A 222 -2.46 9.62 -8.28
CA SER A 222 -2.10 10.31 -9.53
C SER A 222 -3.21 11.22 -10.07
N MET A 223 -4.44 11.15 -9.57
CA MET A 223 -5.56 11.97 -10.02
C MET A 223 -5.38 13.47 -9.70
N ASP A 224 -6.15 14.32 -10.40
CA ASP A 224 -6.21 15.75 -10.11
C ASP A 224 -6.67 16.04 -8.67
N SER A 225 -5.97 16.94 -7.99
CA SER A 225 -6.23 17.32 -6.59
C SER A 225 -7.67 17.77 -6.34
N LYS A 226 -8.30 18.46 -7.30
CA LYS A 226 -9.66 18.95 -7.17
C LYS A 226 -10.66 17.80 -7.09
N ILE A 227 -10.36 16.66 -7.71
CA ILE A 227 -11.19 15.45 -7.63
C ILE A 227 -11.03 14.85 -6.22
N LEU A 228 -9.79 14.61 -5.80
CA LEU A 228 -9.50 14.04 -4.48
C LEU A 228 -10.08 14.85 -3.33
N LEU A 229 -9.99 16.18 -3.39
CA LEU A 229 -10.47 17.08 -2.34
C LEU A 229 -12.01 17.19 -2.26
N ARG A 230 -12.75 16.72 -3.27
CA ARG A 230 -14.23 16.66 -3.23
C ARG A 230 -14.75 15.47 -2.44
N HIS A 231 -13.93 14.46 -2.20
CA HIS A 231 -14.34 13.29 -1.44
C HIS A 231 -14.39 13.56 0.08
N SER A 232 -15.09 12.69 0.80
CA SER A 232 -15.24 12.79 2.25
C SER A 232 -13.90 12.72 2.97
N VAL A 233 -13.83 13.31 4.17
CA VAL A 233 -12.63 13.24 5.04
C VAL A 233 -12.25 11.78 5.31
N ALA A 234 -13.21 10.90 5.57
CA ALA A 234 -12.96 9.48 5.84
C ALA A 234 -12.31 8.75 4.65
N MET A 235 -12.73 9.04 3.42
CA MET A 235 -12.12 8.46 2.22
C MET A 235 -10.69 8.98 2.03
N ARG A 236 -10.47 10.30 2.18
CA ARG A 236 -9.14 10.91 2.07
C ARG A 236 -8.18 10.39 3.14
N ASP A 237 -8.68 10.15 4.36
CA ASP A 237 -7.91 9.56 5.45
C ASP A 237 -7.47 8.13 5.12
N ARG A 238 -8.39 7.27 4.66
CA ARG A 238 -8.02 5.92 4.18
C ARG A 238 -7.00 5.98 3.05
N LEU A 239 -7.23 6.84 2.05
CA LEU A 239 -6.29 7.01 0.93
C LEU A 239 -4.90 7.42 1.41
N PHE A 240 -4.83 8.33 2.38
CA PHE A 240 -3.59 8.80 2.99
C PHE A 240 -2.86 7.68 3.75
N GLN A 241 -3.57 6.93 4.60
CA GLN A 241 -2.98 5.83 5.37
C GLN A 241 -2.42 4.73 4.46
N PHE A 242 -3.20 4.29 3.46
CA PHE A 242 -2.73 3.29 2.49
C PHE A 242 -1.60 3.83 1.61
N GLY A 243 -1.66 5.11 1.22
CA GLY A 243 -0.61 5.73 0.42
C GLY A 243 0.74 5.77 1.14
N ILE A 244 0.76 6.05 2.45
CA ILE A 244 1.97 5.98 3.28
C ILE A 244 2.55 4.56 3.34
N GLN A 245 1.70 3.54 3.34
CA GLN A 245 2.12 2.14 3.48
C GLN A 245 2.64 1.53 2.17
N CYS A 246 2.07 1.93 1.03
CA CYS A 246 2.23 1.18 -0.23
C CYS A 246 3.02 1.93 -1.30
N CYS A 247 3.17 3.25 -1.20
CA CYS A 247 3.69 4.08 -2.29
C CYS A 247 5.05 4.67 -1.89
N SER A 248 6.01 4.73 -2.80
CA SER A 248 7.35 5.32 -2.55
C SER A 248 7.83 6.30 -3.62
N ASP A 249 6.97 6.63 -4.60
CA ASP A 249 7.27 7.58 -5.67
C ASP A 249 7.15 9.03 -5.18
N HIS A 250 8.10 9.88 -5.60
CA HIS A 250 8.11 11.31 -5.34
C HIS A 250 6.82 12.03 -5.78
N ARG A 251 6.18 11.61 -6.88
CA ARG A 251 4.88 12.20 -7.30
C ARG A 251 3.78 11.96 -6.28
N VAL A 252 3.84 10.84 -5.56
CA VAL A 252 2.88 10.49 -4.51
C VAL A 252 3.11 11.34 -3.26
N HIS A 253 4.37 11.69 -2.94
CA HIS A 253 4.70 12.54 -1.78
C HIS A 253 3.98 13.89 -1.83
N ASP A 254 3.98 14.55 -2.98
CA ASP A 254 3.24 15.81 -3.19
C ASP A 254 1.75 15.65 -2.91
N ARG A 255 1.18 14.49 -3.27
CA ARG A 255 -0.23 14.21 -3.02
C ARG A 255 -0.54 13.91 -1.57
N LEU A 256 0.30 13.14 -0.90
CA LEU A 256 0.17 12.89 0.54
C LEU A 256 0.30 14.18 1.35
N LYS A 257 1.26 15.05 1.01
CA LYS A 257 1.39 16.39 1.62
C LYS A 257 0.14 17.25 1.40
N MET A 258 -0.42 17.23 0.19
CA MET A 258 -1.65 17.94 -0.14
C MET A 258 -2.83 17.43 0.69
N LEU A 259 -3.00 16.10 0.78
CA LEU A 259 -4.06 15.49 1.59
C LEU A 259 -3.92 15.87 3.06
N TRP A 260 -2.71 15.74 3.62
CA TRP A 260 -2.43 16.09 5.01
C TRP A 260 -2.81 17.53 5.35
N ARG A 261 -2.37 18.50 4.53
CA ARG A 261 -2.68 19.94 4.71
C ARG A 261 -4.18 20.27 4.63
N ASN A 262 -4.98 19.40 4.03
CA ASN A 262 -6.43 19.59 3.87
C ASN A 262 -7.27 18.77 4.86
N PHE A 263 -6.65 18.13 5.86
CA PHE A 263 -7.37 17.63 7.03
C PHE A 263 -7.64 18.77 8.03
N PRO A 264 -8.72 18.70 8.81
CA PRO A 264 -9.01 19.71 9.82
C PRO A 264 -7.88 19.77 10.87
N SER A 265 -7.23 20.93 11.03
CA SER A 265 -6.11 21.09 11.97
C SER A 265 -6.51 20.97 13.45
N ALA A 266 -7.80 21.15 13.76
CA ALA A 266 -8.38 20.94 15.08
C ALA A 266 -8.66 19.45 15.40
N ASP A 267 -8.54 18.55 14.42
CA ASP A 267 -8.64 17.11 14.64
C ASP A 267 -7.43 16.63 15.47
N PRO A 268 -7.63 15.95 16.61
CA PRO A 268 -6.55 15.40 17.43
C PRO A 268 -5.55 14.54 16.65
N THR A 269 -6.01 13.88 15.59
CA THR A 269 -5.18 12.98 14.76
C THR A 269 -4.39 13.71 13.67
N TYR A 270 -4.53 15.03 13.52
CA TYR A 270 -3.79 15.83 12.54
C TYR A 270 -2.26 15.71 12.75
N GLY A 271 -1.83 15.79 14.01
CA GLY A 271 -0.43 15.66 14.40
C GLY A 271 0.12 14.26 14.07
N ASP A 272 -0.63 13.21 14.45
CA ASP A 272 -0.25 11.82 14.19
C ASP A 272 -0.10 11.52 12.70
N ARG A 273 -1.01 12.05 11.86
CA ARG A 273 -0.89 11.96 10.40
C ARG A 273 0.37 12.65 9.87
N GLY A 274 0.69 13.83 10.41
CA GLY A 274 1.90 14.55 10.04
C GLY A 274 3.17 13.77 10.42
N VAL A 275 3.21 13.16 11.60
CA VAL A 275 4.31 12.29 12.05
C VAL A 275 4.42 11.06 11.15
N ALA A 276 3.30 10.42 10.79
CA ALA A 276 3.30 9.28 9.87
C ALA A 276 3.86 9.65 8.48
N LEU A 277 3.47 10.80 7.94
CA LEU A 277 3.99 11.30 6.67
C LEU A 277 5.48 11.66 6.77
N ALA A 278 5.93 12.28 7.85
CA ALA A 278 7.35 12.57 8.05
C ALA A 278 8.18 11.27 8.10
N ARG A 279 7.73 10.24 8.83
CA ARG A 279 8.38 8.92 8.84
C ARG A 279 8.48 8.34 7.43
N HIS A 280 7.38 8.39 6.68
CA HIS A 280 7.33 7.92 5.30
C HIS A 280 8.39 8.62 4.42
N LEU A 281 8.47 9.96 4.50
CA LEU A 281 9.44 10.74 3.74
C LEU A 281 10.89 10.47 4.15
N ILE A 282 11.18 10.26 5.44
CA ILE A 282 12.52 9.90 5.91
C ILE A 282 12.93 8.52 5.36
N ALA A 283 12.02 7.54 5.39
CA ALA A 283 12.25 6.22 4.80
C ALA A 283 12.51 6.31 3.28
N ALA A 284 11.78 7.20 2.59
CA ALA A 284 11.96 7.47 1.16
C ALA A 284 13.16 8.41 0.84
N LYS A 285 14.03 8.70 1.83
CA LYS A 285 15.22 9.58 1.69
C LYS A 285 14.90 11.04 1.29
N ALA A 286 13.66 11.48 1.49
CA ALA A 286 13.19 12.85 1.24
C ALA A 286 13.33 13.73 2.50
N ASP A 287 14.52 13.76 3.11
CA ASP A 287 14.77 14.36 4.42
C ASP A 287 14.43 15.86 4.48
N ALA A 288 14.67 16.61 3.40
CA ALA A 288 14.34 18.03 3.34
C ALA A 288 12.83 18.29 3.46
N GLU A 289 12.02 17.44 2.82
CA GLU A 289 10.56 17.54 2.91
C GLU A 289 10.04 17.09 4.27
N ALA A 290 10.63 16.02 4.83
CA ALA A 290 10.32 15.57 6.18
C ALA A 290 10.58 16.68 7.21
N ARG A 291 11.71 17.39 7.09
CA ARG A 291 12.06 18.52 7.97
C ARG A 291 10.96 19.58 7.96
N LEU A 292 10.49 20.02 6.79
CA LEU A 292 9.44 21.03 6.67
C LEU A 292 8.13 20.62 7.39
N ILE A 293 7.77 19.34 7.34
CA ILE A 293 6.59 18.82 8.03
C ILE A 293 6.82 18.83 9.54
N LEU A 294 7.96 18.32 9.99
CA LEU A 294 8.30 18.26 11.41
C LEU A 294 8.39 19.65 12.03
N GLU A 295 8.97 20.64 11.35
CA GLU A 295 9.04 22.04 11.81
C GLU A 295 7.65 22.64 11.99
N ALA A 296 6.74 22.38 11.06
CA ALA A 296 5.35 22.83 11.17
C ALA A 296 4.66 22.18 12.39
N LEU A 297 4.87 20.88 12.61
CA LEU A 297 4.31 20.17 13.77
C LEU A 297 4.88 20.66 15.10
N VAL A 298 6.18 20.95 15.18
CA VAL A 298 6.79 21.50 16.42
C VAL A 298 6.20 22.86 16.76
N ARG A 299 5.96 23.71 15.75
CA ARG A 299 5.40 25.04 15.94
C ARG A 299 3.93 25.02 16.33
N ASP A 300 3.13 24.21 15.63
CA ASP A 300 1.67 24.31 15.66
C ASP A 300 1.00 23.18 16.49
N HIS A 301 1.71 22.08 16.77
CA HIS A 301 1.19 20.85 17.39
C HIS A 301 2.21 20.19 18.34
N SER A 302 2.77 20.96 19.28
CA SER A 302 3.87 20.58 20.18
C SER A 302 3.55 19.53 21.27
N SER A 303 2.34 18.94 21.26
CA SER A 303 1.90 18.00 22.30
C SER A 303 2.66 16.67 22.30
N SER A 304 3.36 16.33 21.21
CA SER A 304 4.24 15.16 21.14
C SER A 304 5.71 15.59 21.05
N GLY A 305 6.59 14.97 21.84
CA GLY A 305 8.04 15.20 21.74
C GLY A 305 8.67 14.54 20.49
N THR A 306 7.91 13.73 19.75
CA THR A 306 8.39 12.96 18.59
C THR A 306 8.89 13.84 17.44
N PRO A 307 8.13 14.86 16.97
CA PRO A 307 8.60 15.76 15.92
C PRO A 307 9.94 16.42 16.24
N ALA A 308 10.07 17.02 17.43
CA ALA A 308 11.30 17.67 17.86
C ALA A 308 12.49 16.69 17.95
N ARG A 309 12.25 15.48 18.46
CA ARG A 309 13.27 14.42 18.49
C ARG A 309 13.73 14.02 17.09
N TRP A 310 12.82 13.82 16.14
CA TRP A 310 13.18 13.42 14.78
C TRP A 310 13.86 14.54 13.99
N LEU A 311 13.48 15.80 14.23
CA LEU A 311 14.22 16.97 13.76
C LEU A 311 15.68 16.93 14.21
N ALA A 312 15.91 16.72 15.51
CA ALA A 312 17.26 16.60 16.05
C ALA A 312 18.04 15.45 15.40
N LEU A 313 17.40 14.30 15.10
CA LEU A 313 18.03 13.19 14.37
C LEU A 313 18.39 13.57 12.93
N LEU A 314 17.54 14.36 12.24
CA LEU A 314 17.83 14.82 10.88
C LEU A 314 18.97 15.85 10.84
N ASP A 315 19.23 16.55 11.94
CA ASP A 315 20.29 17.56 12.02
C ASP A 315 21.57 17.02 12.68
N ALA A 316 21.54 15.81 13.24
CA ALA A 316 22.68 15.16 13.88
C ALA A 316 23.81 14.79 12.90
N GLU A 317 25.01 14.56 13.43
CA GLU A 317 26.12 13.93 12.71
C GLU A 317 25.67 12.58 12.14
N ARG A 318 26.10 12.23 10.92
CA ARG A 318 25.65 11.01 10.24
C ARG A 318 26.80 10.14 9.74
N LEU A 319 26.58 8.82 9.83
CA LEU A 319 27.26 7.82 9.02
C LEU A 319 26.22 7.25 8.05
N ASP A 320 26.32 7.64 6.78
CA ASP A 320 25.31 7.35 5.75
C ASP A 320 23.86 7.67 6.20
N ARG A 321 22.99 6.65 6.32
CA ARG A 321 21.59 6.78 6.76
C ARG A 321 21.41 6.64 8.28
N ILE A 322 22.47 6.77 9.06
CA ILE A 322 22.44 6.61 10.51
C ILE A 322 22.77 7.94 11.18
N ALA A 323 21.82 8.46 11.95
CA ALA A 323 22.03 9.60 12.82
C ALA A 323 22.77 9.15 14.08
N LEU A 324 23.93 9.74 14.37
CA LEU A 324 24.71 9.44 15.55
C LEU A 324 24.15 10.19 16.75
N LEU A 325 24.14 9.53 17.90
CA LEU A 325 23.76 10.15 19.16
C LEU A 325 25.03 10.56 19.92
N ASP A 326 24.94 11.70 20.62
CA ASP A 326 26.04 12.22 21.44
C ASP A 326 26.24 11.40 22.73
N ASP A 327 25.26 10.57 23.13
CA ASP A 327 25.31 9.75 24.33
C ASP A 327 25.84 8.33 24.05
N GLY A 328 26.68 7.81 24.95
CA GLY A 328 27.09 6.40 24.94
C GLY A 328 28.20 6.06 23.96
N VAL A 329 29.29 6.84 23.98
CA VAL A 329 30.55 6.44 23.34
C VAL A 329 31.30 5.50 24.27
N GLU A 330 31.54 4.26 23.84
CA GLU A 330 32.35 3.27 24.53
C GLU A 330 33.59 2.98 23.67
N ALA A 331 34.77 3.43 24.11
CA ALA A 331 36.00 3.27 23.35
C ALA A 331 36.91 2.21 23.97
N THR A 332 37.52 1.41 23.11
CA THR A 332 38.63 0.51 23.42
C THR A 332 39.79 0.82 22.48
N ASP A 333 40.97 0.23 22.72
CA ASP A 333 42.13 0.39 21.83
C ASP A 333 41.86 -0.10 20.38
N GLN A 334 40.85 -0.94 20.18
CA GLN A 334 40.58 -1.61 18.91
C GLN A 334 39.37 -1.05 18.17
N HIS A 335 38.39 -0.52 18.90
CA HIS A 335 37.17 0.00 18.30
C HIS A 335 36.47 0.98 19.23
N THR A 336 35.67 1.86 18.62
CA THR A 336 34.73 2.74 19.30
C THR A 336 33.32 2.29 18.99
N ARG A 337 32.49 2.14 20.01
CA ARG A 337 31.07 1.88 19.90
C ARG A 337 30.28 3.17 20.16
N ARG A 338 29.34 3.49 19.28
CA ARG A 338 28.46 4.65 19.38
C ARG A 338 27.01 4.23 19.22
N LYS A 339 26.09 4.90 19.91
CA LYS A 339 24.66 4.77 19.65
C LYS A 339 24.26 5.59 18.43
N GLY A 340 23.24 5.12 17.73
CA GLY A 340 22.62 5.86 16.65
C GLY A 340 21.17 5.50 16.43
N VAL A 341 20.57 6.13 15.43
CA VAL A 341 19.24 5.80 14.93
C VAL A 341 19.34 5.61 13.43
N TRP A 342 18.91 4.44 12.94
CA TRP A 342 18.82 4.19 11.52
C TRP A 342 17.61 4.93 10.95
N LEU A 343 17.85 5.92 10.10
CA LEU A 343 16.81 6.85 9.65
C LEU A 343 15.72 6.15 8.83
N GLU A 344 16.06 5.10 8.07
CA GLU A 344 15.09 4.41 7.20
C GLU A 344 13.95 3.75 8.00
N THR A 345 14.26 3.24 9.19
CA THR A 345 13.30 2.54 10.06
C THR A 345 12.99 3.30 11.34
N LEU A 346 13.76 4.36 11.62
CA LEU A 346 13.78 5.11 12.88
C LEU A 346 14.01 4.20 14.10
N GLN A 347 14.76 3.12 13.91
CA GLN A 347 15.12 2.17 14.97
C GLN A 347 16.47 2.53 15.60
N PRO A 348 16.61 2.36 16.93
CA PRO A 348 17.89 2.51 17.59
C PRO A 348 18.88 1.43 17.15
N VAL A 349 20.13 1.84 16.97
CA VAL A 349 21.23 0.97 16.52
C VAL A 349 22.51 1.21 17.33
N TRP A 350 23.39 0.21 17.31
CA TRP A 350 24.77 0.34 17.74
C TRP A 350 25.66 0.36 16.50
N ILE A 351 26.60 1.31 16.46
CA ILE A 351 27.65 1.39 15.44
C ILE A 351 28.96 1.01 16.12
N GLN A 352 29.70 0.10 15.52
CA GLN A 352 31.07 -0.19 15.91
C GLN A 352 32.01 0.29 14.81
N ILE A 353 32.92 1.19 15.16
CA ILE A 353 33.92 1.80 14.27
C ILE A 353 35.29 1.27 14.70
N ALA A 354 36.01 0.58 13.82
CA ALA A 354 37.32 0.03 14.14
C ALA A 354 38.44 1.06 13.94
N SER A 355 39.50 0.96 14.75
CA SER A 355 40.73 1.67 14.47
C SER A 355 41.43 1.10 13.23
N LEU A 356 42.26 1.91 12.57
CA LEU A 356 43.00 1.51 11.37
C LEU A 356 43.92 0.30 11.62
N ASP A 357 44.36 0.09 12.87
CA ASP A 357 45.20 -1.05 13.27
C ASP A 357 44.39 -2.35 13.51
N ALA A 358 43.05 -2.26 13.51
CA ALA A 358 42.15 -3.38 13.79
C ALA A 358 41.30 -3.82 12.58
N VAL A 359 41.55 -3.28 11.38
CA VAL A 359 40.75 -3.50 10.16
C VAL A 359 40.50 -4.99 9.88
N ALA A 360 41.55 -5.81 9.80
CA ALA A 360 41.41 -7.23 9.46
C ALA A 360 40.56 -8.01 10.48
N ARG A 361 40.68 -7.69 11.77
CA ARG A 361 39.86 -8.30 12.83
C ARG A 361 38.41 -7.84 12.77
N HIS A 362 38.19 -6.57 12.43
CA HIS A 362 36.85 -6.02 12.29
C HIS A 362 36.12 -6.61 11.09
N GLU A 363 36.80 -6.78 9.95
CA GLU A 363 36.26 -7.47 8.77
C GLU A 363 35.92 -8.93 9.06
N GLU A 364 36.75 -9.65 9.82
CA GLU A 364 36.43 -11.02 10.26
C GLU A 364 35.20 -11.03 11.18
N THR A 365 35.12 -10.10 12.13
CA THR A 365 33.98 -9.96 13.04
C THR A 365 32.68 -9.71 12.26
N SER A 366 32.73 -8.79 11.29
CA SER A 366 31.60 -8.49 10.41
C SER A 366 31.17 -9.71 9.57
N ARG A 367 32.14 -10.46 9.01
CA ARG A 367 31.86 -11.70 8.29
C ARG A 367 31.21 -12.76 9.17
N ILE A 368 31.70 -12.96 10.39
CA ILE A 368 31.10 -13.90 11.35
C ILE A 368 29.66 -13.49 11.65
N LEU A 369 29.40 -12.23 12.01
CA LEU A 369 28.04 -11.75 12.30
C LEU A 369 27.09 -11.92 11.11
N ASN A 370 27.57 -11.64 9.90
CA ASN A 370 26.76 -11.75 8.69
C ASN A 370 26.38 -13.20 8.34
N ASP A 371 27.22 -14.17 8.73
CA ASP A 371 26.97 -15.61 8.55
C ASP A 371 26.04 -16.19 9.64
N LEU A 372 25.85 -15.50 10.76
CA LEU A 372 25.11 -16.00 11.92
C LEU A 372 23.61 -15.71 11.83
N ALA A 373 22.82 -16.78 11.70
CA ALA A 373 21.37 -16.74 11.83
C ALA A 373 20.90 -17.39 13.16
N ILE A 374 21.45 -16.91 14.28
CA ILE A 374 21.16 -17.45 15.61
C ILE A 374 20.21 -16.50 16.38
N PRO A 375 19.06 -16.98 16.87
CA PRO A 375 18.21 -16.20 17.77
C PRO A 375 18.99 -15.70 19.00
N GLY A 376 18.96 -14.39 19.24
CA GLY A 376 19.72 -13.77 20.33
C GLY A 376 21.12 -13.27 19.92
N VAL A 377 21.53 -13.40 18.66
CA VAL A 377 22.66 -12.63 18.09
C VAL A 377 22.09 -11.47 17.26
N ALA A 378 22.64 -10.27 17.45
CA ALA A 378 22.21 -9.10 16.69
C ALA A 378 22.66 -9.22 15.22
N ALA A 379 21.73 -9.01 14.30
CA ALA A 379 22.02 -9.01 12.88
C ALA A 379 22.73 -7.69 12.47
N ILE A 380 23.65 -7.80 11.51
CA ILE A 380 24.19 -6.63 10.82
C ILE A 380 23.09 -6.02 9.95
N LEU A 381 22.89 -4.72 10.13
CA LEU A 381 21.97 -3.91 9.33
C LEU A 381 22.70 -3.21 8.19
N GLU A 382 23.93 -2.77 8.44
CA GLU A 382 24.73 -1.99 7.50
C GLU A 382 26.22 -2.11 7.85
N SER A 383 27.09 -1.96 6.85
CA SER A 383 28.54 -1.88 7.03
C SER A 383 29.17 -1.00 5.95
N GLY A 384 30.26 -0.32 6.28
CA GLY A 384 30.96 0.54 5.34
C GLY A 384 32.25 1.10 5.91
N THR A 385 32.69 2.22 5.35
CA THR A 385 33.85 2.96 5.83
C THR A 385 33.46 4.41 6.14
N THR A 386 34.00 4.98 7.21
CA THR A 386 33.85 6.40 7.54
C THR A 386 34.59 7.27 6.50
N GLN A 387 34.42 8.59 6.57
CA GLN A 387 35.19 9.54 5.76
C GLN A 387 36.71 9.43 6.01
N ASN A 388 37.10 8.96 7.19
CA ASN A 388 38.49 8.73 7.58
C ASN A 388 39.02 7.34 7.16
N SER A 389 38.27 6.59 6.34
CA SER A 389 38.58 5.22 5.92
C SER A 389 38.60 4.18 7.06
N GLU A 390 37.96 4.48 8.19
CA GLU A 390 37.79 3.52 9.28
C GLU A 390 36.61 2.60 8.98
N PRO A 391 36.76 1.27 9.04
CA PRO A 391 35.64 0.38 8.78
C PRO A 391 34.64 0.42 9.95
N TYR A 392 33.36 0.29 9.61
CA TYR A 392 32.30 0.20 10.59
C TYR A 392 31.24 -0.84 10.21
N PHE A 393 30.55 -1.36 11.21
CA PHE A 393 29.30 -2.09 11.02
C PHE A 393 28.25 -1.64 12.04
N VAL A 394 27.00 -1.96 11.75
CA VAL A 394 25.82 -1.47 12.45
C VAL A 394 24.95 -2.66 12.80
N VAL A 395 24.54 -2.76 14.06
CA VAL A 395 23.64 -3.80 14.56
C VAL A 395 22.42 -3.18 15.25
N SER A 396 21.32 -3.94 15.27
CA SER A 396 20.10 -3.52 15.99
C SER A 396 20.38 -3.30 17.47
N ASN A 397 19.91 -2.18 18.02
CA ASN A 397 19.98 -1.89 19.45
C ASN A 397 18.58 -1.73 20.02
N SER A 398 18.00 -2.82 20.50
CA SER A 398 16.64 -2.86 21.06
C SER A 398 16.60 -2.81 22.59
N GLY A 399 17.74 -2.61 23.26
CA GLY A 399 17.86 -2.83 24.70
C GLY A 399 18.87 -1.95 25.42
N GLU A 400 19.00 -2.22 26.72
CA GLU A 400 19.96 -1.58 27.61
C GLU A 400 21.17 -2.49 27.83
N SER A 401 22.37 -1.92 27.90
CA SER A 401 23.60 -2.64 28.22
C SER A 401 23.45 -3.48 29.50
N LEU A 402 23.71 -4.78 29.40
CA LEU A 402 23.63 -5.67 30.55
C LEU A 402 24.65 -5.28 31.64
N ALA A 403 25.82 -4.77 31.25
CA ALA A 403 26.80 -4.23 32.19
C ALA A 403 26.25 -3.06 33.03
N ARG A 404 25.32 -2.24 32.49
CA ARG A 404 24.65 -1.17 33.22
C ARG A 404 23.59 -1.73 34.17
N ILE A 405 22.77 -2.66 33.68
CA ILE A 405 21.71 -3.32 34.45
C ILE A 405 22.29 -4.00 35.68
N LEU A 406 23.37 -4.78 35.50
CA LEU A 406 24.00 -5.54 36.59
C LEU A 406 24.75 -4.67 37.62
N ARG A 407 24.82 -3.34 37.46
CA ARG A 407 25.32 -2.44 38.52
C ARG A 407 24.34 -2.34 39.68
N GLU A 408 23.05 -2.54 39.38
CA GLU A 408 22.02 -2.59 40.38
C GLU A 408 21.64 -4.06 40.63
N PRO A 409 21.32 -4.42 41.87
CA PRO A 409 20.92 -5.79 42.11
C PRO A 409 19.54 -6.12 41.53
N GLN A 410 19.43 -7.29 40.93
CA GLN A 410 18.31 -7.73 40.11
C GLN A 410 17.35 -8.67 40.85
N GLU A 411 16.11 -8.79 40.38
CA GLU A 411 15.22 -9.85 40.85
C GLU A 411 15.72 -11.23 40.39
N ILE A 412 15.59 -12.24 41.25
CA ILE A 412 16.10 -13.59 40.96
C ILE A 412 15.48 -14.18 39.68
N GLY A 413 14.21 -13.90 39.39
CA GLY A 413 13.53 -14.38 38.18
C GLY A 413 14.15 -13.82 36.90
N LEU A 414 14.59 -12.56 36.94
CA LEU A 414 15.30 -11.93 35.83
C LEU A 414 16.73 -12.49 35.70
N ALA A 415 17.45 -12.64 36.82
CA ALA A 415 18.78 -13.24 36.83
C ALA A 415 18.78 -14.67 36.24
N LEU A 416 17.80 -15.51 36.62
CA LEU A 416 17.63 -16.86 36.08
C LEU A 416 17.30 -16.85 34.58
N ARG A 417 16.51 -15.87 34.11
CA ARG A 417 16.22 -15.68 32.68
C ARG A 417 17.49 -15.34 31.90
N ILE A 418 18.24 -14.36 32.37
CA ILE A 418 19.51 -13.94 31.75
C ILE A 418 20.48 -15.12 31.67
N CYS A 419 20.63 -15.89 32.75
CA CYS A 419 21.46 -17.09 32.77
C CYS A 419 21.00 -18.13 31.74
N HIS A 420 19.70 -18.44 31.72
CA HIS A 420 19.12 -19.39 30.77
C HIS A 420 19.40 -19.01 29.31
N GLU A 421 19.16 -17.74 28.96
CA GLU A 421 19.31 -17.24 27.60
C GLU A 421 20.79 -17.15 27.18
N ALA A 422 21.68 -16.71 28.08
CA ALA A 422 23.11 -16.70 27.81
C ALA A 422 23.68 -18.10 27.58
N VAL A 423 23.31 -19.09 28.40
CA VAL A 423 23.75 -20.49 28.21
C VAL A 423 23.23 -21.04 26.88
N GLY A 424 21.95 -20.78 26.56
CA GLY A 424 21.36 -21.19 25.28
C GLY A 424 22.09 -20.59 24.08
N LEU A 425 22.41 -19.30 24.15
CA LEU A 425 23.13 -18.58 23.11
C LEU A 425 24.55 -19.11 22.91
N LEU A 426 25.30 -19.32 23.99
CA LEU A 426 26.65 -19.89 23.95
C LEU A 426 26.65 -21.32 23.40
N SER A 427 25.65 -22.12 23.78
CA SER A 427 25.45 -23.46 23.22
C SER A 427 25.18 -23.41 21.71
N ALA A 428 24.37 -22.45 21.25
CA ALA A 428 24.07 -22.28 19.83
C ALA A 428 25.29 -21.82 19.02
N LEU A 429 26.08 -20.88 19.55
CA LEU A 429 27.34 -20.45 18.93
C LEU A 429 28.35 -21.59 18.81
N ALA A 430 28.50 -22.40 19.86
CA ALA A 430 29.36 -23.57 19.82
C ALA A 430 28.91 -24.58 18.76
N ALA A 431 27.60 -24.81 18.63
CA ALA A 431 27.05 -25.76 17.65
C ALA A 431 27.35 -25.37 16.19
N VAL A 432 27.52 -24.06 15.90
CA VAL A 432 27.92 -23.56 14.58
C VAL A 432 29.43 -23.35 14.43
N GLY A 433 30.22 -23.78 15.43
CA GLY A 433 31.68 -23.68 15.40
C GLY A 433 32.21 -22.26 15.61
N ILE A 434 31.50 -21.43 16.37
CA ILE A 434 31.98 -20.10 16.78
C ILE A 434 32.33 -20.10 18.26
N GLU A 435 33.56 -19.69 18.58
CA GLU A 435 34.03 -19.45 19.94
C GLU A 435 34.12 -17.95 20.21
N LEU A 436 33.49 -17.49 21.30
CA LEU A 436 33.67 -16.16 21.86
C LEU A 436 34.91 -16.12 22.76
N PRO A 437 35.67 -15.01 22.76
CA PRO A 437 36.84 -14.88 23.61
C PRO A 437 36.50 -14.73 25.09
N ASP A 438 35.32 -14.15 25.39
CA ASP A 438 34.81 -13.89 26.73
C ASP A 438 33.28 -13.71 26.67
N VAL A 439 32.67 -13.52 27.84
CA VAL A 439 31.23 -13.27 28.02
C VAL A 439 31.00 -12.05 28.89
N GLU A 440 31.80 -11.01 28.68
CA GLU A 440 31.63 -9.77 29.43
C GLU A 440 30.21 -9.21 29.26
N PRO A 441 29.55 -8.74 30.34
CA PRO A 441 28.21 -8.16 30.27
C PRO A 441 28.08 -7.00 29.26
N GLY A 442 29.17 -6.33 28.90
CA GLY A 442 29.18 -5.26 27.90
C GLY A 442 28.91 -5.74 26.46
N ARG A 443 29.02 -7.05 26.19
CA ARG A 443 28.70 -7.65 24.89
C ARG A 443 27.21 -7.87 24.67
N PHE A 444 26.41 -7.75 25.73
CA PHE A 444 24.99 -8.06 25.71
C PHE A 444 24.14 -6.83 26.00
N VAL A 445 22.96 -6.81 25.39
CA VAL A 445 21.87 -5.91 25.77
C VAL A 445 20.66 -6.72 26.20
N LEU A 446 19.89 -6.17 27.14
CA LEU A 446 18.60 -6.70 27.55
C LEU A 446 17.50 -5.84 26.96
N GLU A 447 16.65 -6.44 26.15
CA GLU A 447 15.48 -5.79 25.57
C GLU A 447 14.41 -5.50 26.62
N SER A 448 13.49 -4.58 26.31
CA SER A 448 12.29 -4.32 27.13
C SER A 448 11.37 -5.55 27.28
N SER A 449 11.42 -6.48 26.31
CA SER A 449 10.77 -7.81 26.38
C SER A 449 11.38 -8.71 27.46
N GLY A 450 12.58 -8.38 27.93
CA GLY A 450 13.43 -9.18 28.79
C GLY A 450 14.25 -10.24 28.05
N ALA A 451 14.33 -10.17 26.72
CA ALA A 451 15.20 -11.03 25.91
C ALA A 451 16.65 -10.51 25.92
N LEU A 452 17.61 -11.44 25.96
CA LEU A 452 19.03 -11.18 25.89
C LEU A 452 19.53 -11.22 24.45
N LEU A 453 20.26 -10.17 24.04
CA LEU A 453 20.83 -10.06 22.69
C LEU A 453 22.34 -9.82 22.77
N LEU A 454 23.12 -10.64 22.07
CA LEU A 454 24.56 -10.47 21.87
C LEU A 454 24.79 -9.50 20.72
N ILE A 455 25.39 -8.36 21.02
CA ILE A 455 25.64 -7.27 20.05
C ILE A 455 27.10 -7.18 19.61
N ASP A 456 28.00 -7.93 20.27
CA ASP A 456 29.43 -7.84 20.04
C ASP A 456 30.14 -9.20 20.10
N VAL A 457 30.59 -9.65 18.93
CA VAL A 457 31.39 -10.88 18.76
C VAL A 457 32.84 -10.57 18.42
N THR A 458 33.33 -9.37 18.72
CA THR A 458 34.72 -8.98 18.46
C THR A 458 35.68 -9.96 19.13
N GLY A 459 36.60 -10.51 18.33
CA GLY A 459 37.56 -11.52 18.76
C GLY A 459 37.05 -12.96 18.68
N ALA A 460 35.81 -13.18 18.24
CA ALA A 460 35.31 -14.52 18.00
C ALA A 460 36.10 -15.22 16.88
N THR A 461 36.23 -16.54 17.00
CA THR A 461 36.96 -17.36 16.03
C THR A 461 36.13 -18.54 15.56
N ARG A 462 36.40 -19.00 14.33
CA ARG A 462 35.83 -20.25 13.80
C ARG A 462 36.69 -21.43 14.27
N ILE A 463 36.09 -22.35 15.00
CA ILE A 463 36.73 -23.58 15.48
C ILE A 463 35.75 -24.76 15.39
N GLU A 464 36.24 -25.97 15.66
CA GLU A 464 35.36 -27.14 15.68
C GLU A 464 34.31 -27.05 16.83
N PRO A 465 33.08 -27.54 16.63
CA PRO A 465 31.99 -27.39 17.61
C PRO A 465 32.26 -27.99 18.99
N GLU A 466 32.97 -29.12 19.06
CA GLU A 466 33.25 -29.81 20.33
C GLU A 466 34.20 -28.99 21.23
N PRO A 467 35.37 -28.53 20.76
CA PRO A 467 36.19 -27.57 21.48
C PRO A 467 35.44 -26.29 21.89
N ALA A 468 34.65 -25.70 20.99
CA ALA A 468 33.84 -24.51 21.29
C ALA A 468 32.86 -24.78 22.44
N GLY A 469 32.22 -25.95 22.44
CA GLY A 469 31.30 -26.36 23.50
C GLY A 469 31.97 -26.44 24.88
N GLY A 470 33.20 -26.93 24.94
CA GLY A 470 34.00 -26.97 26.17
C GLY A 470 34.34 -25.58 26.70
N SER A 471 34.87 -24.70 25.84
CA SER A 471 35.21 -23.32 26.21
C SER A 471 33.97 -22.52 26.63
N HIS A 472 32.89 -22.61 25.86
CA HIS A 472 31.64 -21.91 26.13
C HIS A 472 30.95 -22.38 27.40
N PHE A 473 31.12 -23.64 27.80
CA PHE A 473 30.60 -24.13 29.09
C PHE A 473 31.28 -23.43 30.27
N GLU A 474 32.59 -23.26 30.23
CA GLU A 474 33.33 -22.55 31.27
C GLU A 474 32.96 -21.05 31.33
N LEU A 475 32.83 -20.42 30.15
CA LEU A 475 32.33 -19.04 30.06
C LEU A 475 30.91 -18.91 30.62
N ALA A 476 29.99 -19.80 30.23
CA ALA A 476 28.61 -19.81 30.71
C ALA A 476 28.55 -19.94 32.24
N ARG A 477 29.35 -20.85 32.82
CA ARG A 477 29.43 -21.04 34.26
C ARG A 477 29.93 -19.78 34.98
N SER A 478 30.98 -19.14 34.44
CA SER A 478 31.52 -17.89 34.99
C SER A 478 30.47 -16.77 34.94
N PHE A 479 29.84 -16.59 33.78
CA PHE A 479 28.79 -15.59 33.57
C PHE A 479 27.61 -15.77 34.52
N CYS A 480 27.10 -17.00 34.65
CA CYS A 480 25.99 -17.29 35.56
C CYS A 480 26.33 -16.94 37.02
N LYS A 481 27.57 -17.17 37.47
CA LYS A 481 27.99 -16.75 38.82
C LYS A 481 27.91 -15.24 38.98
N VAL A 482 28.47 -14.49 38.04
CA VAL A 482 28.44 -13.01 38.05
C VAL A 482 27.01 -12.48 38.09
N VAL A 483 26.12 -13.00 37.23
CA VAL A 483 24.71 -12.57 37.18
C VAL A 483 23.97 -12.92 38.47
N LEU A 484 24.17 -14.12 39.02
CA LEU A 484 23.50 -14.58 40.23
C LEU A 484 24.01 -13.88 41.50
N GLU A 485 25.28 -13.47 41.55
CA GLU A 485 25.83 -12.65 42.63
C GLU A 485 25.14 -11.29 42.74
N GLN A 486 24.64 -10.76 41.62
CA GLN A 486 23.88 -9.51 41.59
C GLN A 486 22.39 -9.69 41.89
N ALA A 487 21.87 -10.89 42.21
CA ALA A 487 20.47 -11.05 42.55
C ALA A 487 20.16 -10.51 43.97
N ARG A 488 19.31 -9.48 44.11
CA ARG A 488 18.91 -8.88 45.40
C ARG A 488 17.86 -9.74 46.12
N ARG A 489 17.88 -9.67 47.46
CA ARG A 489 16.82 -10.05 48.42
C ARG A 489 16.47 -11.53 48.59
N GLN A 490 16.95 -12.44 47.74
CA GLN A 490 16.79 -13.88 47.97
C GLN A 490 18.15 -14.55 47.95
N ILE A 491 18.46 -15.32 48.99
CA ILE A 491 19.56 -16.28 48.98
C ILE A 491 19.35 -17.12 47.72
N VAL A 492 20.23 -16.98 46.71
CA VAL A 492 20.19 -17.80 45.49
C VAL A 492 19.96 -19.24 45.93
N PRO A 493 18.86 -19.91 45.52
CA PRO A 493 18.49 -21.21 46.03
C PRO A 493 19.66 -22.19 45.94
N ALA A 494 19.81 -23.07 46.93
CA ALA A 494 20.88 -24.07 46.92
C ALA A 494 20.81 -24.94 45.66
N SER A 495 19.61 -25.21 45.14
CA SER A 495 19.37 -25.89 43.85
C SER A 495 20.06 -25.19 42.68
N VAL A 496 19.98 -23.86 42.60
CA VAL A 496 20.59 -23.06 41.52
C VAL A 496 22.12 -23.03 41.67
N ARG A 497 22.65 -22.95 42.89
CA ARG A 497 24.11 -22.99 43.11
C ARG A 497 24.69 -24.36 42.76
N LEU A 498 24.01 -25.43 43.17
CA LEU A 498 24.37 -26.80 42.81
C LEU A 498 24.29 -27.01 41.30
N LEU A 499 23.24 -26.52 40.64
CA LEU A 499 23.14 -26.56 39.18
C LEU A 499 24.38 -25.97 38.49
N VAL A 500 24.81 -24.77 38.90
CA VAL A 500 25.98 -24.09 38.29
C VAL A 500 27.30 -24.81 38.61
N SER A 501 27.39 -25.50 39.75
CA SER A 501 28.64 -26.19 40.17
C SER A 501 28.75 -27.64 39.67
N ASP A 502 27.63 -28.37 39.60
CA ASP A 502 27.59 -29.80 39.30
C ASP A 502 27.36 -30.12 37.82
N SER A 503 26.85 -29.16 37.04
CA SER A 503 26.67 -29.34 35.59
C SER A 503 28.02 -29.57 34.91
N LYS A 504 28.01 -30.33 33.82
CA LYS A 504 29.18 -30.65 33.00
C LYS A 504 29.08 -30.11 31.58
N THR A 505 27.89 -29.65 31.17
CA THR A 505 27.63 -29.15 29.82
C THR A 505 26.68 -27.97 29.82
N CYS A 506 26.68 -27.17 28.75
CA CYS A 506 25.68 -26.12 28.54
C CYS A 506 24.25 -26.68 28.48
N SER A 507 24.05 -27.88 27.90
CA SER A 507 22.72 -28.50 27.81
C SER A 507 22.12 -28.81 29.18
N GLU A 508 22.94 -29.25 30.14
CA GLU A 508 22.52 -29.48 31.52
C GLU A 508 22.15 -28.17 32.22
N LEU A 509 22.97 -27.12 32.05
CA LEU A 509 22.70 -25.78 32.58
C LEU A 509 21.41 -25.19 32.02
N THR A 510 21.19 -25.22 30.70
CA THR A 510 19.97 -24.69 30.06
C THR A 510 18.73 -25.40 30.60
N THR A 511 18.74 -26.73 30.63
CA THR A 511 17.60 -27.52 31.14
C THR A 511 17.33 -27.24 32.62
N GLY A 512 18.39 -27.11 33.43
CA GLY A 512 18.26 -26.78 34.85
C GLY A 512 17.69 -25.39 35.08
N PHE A 513 18.16 -24.38 34.36
CA PHE A 513 17.63 -23.02 34.49
C PHE A 513 16.19 -22.90 34.01
N ALA A 514 15.78 -23.63 32.97
CA ALA A 514 14.38 -23.69 32.54
C ALA A 514 13.46 -24.19 33.68
N ARG A 515 13.86 -25.26 34.37
CA ARG A 515 13.12 -25.81 35.52
C ARG A 515 13.07 -24.85 36.72
N GLU A 516 14.19 -24.20 37.05
CA GLU A 516 14.22 -23.25 38.16
C GLU A 516 13.42 -21.97 37.86
N ARG A 517 13.35 -21.55 36.58
CA ARG A 517 12.47 -20.45 36.15
C ARG A 517 10.98 -20.79 36.32
N GLU A 518 10.58 -22.02 36.03
CA GLU A 518 9.20 -22.48 36.25
C GLU A 518 8.84 -22.50 37.73
N ARG A 519 9.78 -22.84 38.62
CA ARG A 519 9.59 -22.84 40.08
C ARG A 519 9.52 -21.44 40.70
N ALA A 520 10.16 -20.46 40.05
CA ALA A 520 10.21 -19.08 40.52
C ALA A 520 9.01 -18.22 40.03
N ARG A 521 8.18 -18.76 39.13
CA ARG A 521 6.88 -18.20 38.74
C ARG A 521 5.81 -18.68 39.72
#